data_AF-A0A1E5WCB7-F1
#
_entry.id   AF-A0A1E5WCB7-F1
#
_cell.length_a   1.000
_cell.length_b   1.000
_cell.length_c   1.000
_cell.angle_alpha   90.00
_cell.angle_beta   90.00
_cell.angle_gamma   90.00
#
_symmetry.space_group_name_H-M   'P 1'
#
loop_
_entity.id
_entity.type
_entity.pdbx_description
1 polymer ?
#
loop_
_entity_poly.entity_id
_entity_poly.type
_entity_poly.pdbx_seq_one_letter_code
_entity_poly.pdbx_strand_id
1 'polypeptide(L)' 'MCCSAQGFPRLQELVLRDFSIEEWRMEGEAMPRLSNLILFESWNMTKLPEGLLQLPCLKELYVVAKSCMMKHWFILKLAL' A
#
# COMPACT_ATOMS: atom_id res chain seq x y z
N MET A 1 -11.07 3.58 1.53
CA MET A 1 -11.11 2.17 1.06
C MET A 1 -11.40 1.30 2.27
N CYS A 2 -12.21 0.26 2.10
CA CYS A 2 -12.43 -0.76 3.14
C CYS A 2 -12.07 -2.14 2.58
N CYS A 3 -11.27 -2.91 3.30
CA CYS A 3 -11.01 -4.31 3.00
C CYS A 3 -11.65 -5.16 4.10
N SER A 4 -12.63 -5.98 3.75
CA SER A 4 -13.28 -6.90 4.67
C SER A 4 -12.38 -8.07 5.03
N ALA A 5 -12.63 -8.69 6.18
CA ALA A 5 -11.98 -9.94 6.57
C ALA A 5 -12.09 -10.97 5.43
N GLN A 6 -10.98 -11.66 5.15
CA GLN A 6 -10.87 -12.66 4.07
C GLN A 6 -11.24 -12.16 2.66
N GLY A 7 -11.30 -10.84 2.42
CA GLY A 7 -11.59 -10.32 1.07
C GLY A 7 -10.53 -10.72 0.05
N PHE A 8 -9.27 -10.81 0.48
CA PHE A 8 -8.12 -11.07 -0.39
C PHE A 8 -7.13 -12.06 0.24
N PRO A 9 -7.53 -13.34 0.46
CA PRO A 9 -6.76 -14.29 1.27
C PRO A 9 -5.45 -14.76 0.60
N ARG A 10 -5.29 -14.49 -0.70
CA ARG A 10 -4.13 -14.89 -1.51
C ARG A 10 -3.30 -13.72 -2.04
N LEU A 11 -3.71 -12.48 -1.78
CA LEU A 11 -3.03 -11.30 -2.31
C LEU A 11 -1.66 -11.17 -1.64
N GLN A 12 -0.62 -11.10 -2.45
CA GLN A 12 0.77 -10.98 -2.01
C GLN A 12 1.34 -9.60 -2.31
N GLU A 13 0.91 -8.99 -3.42
CA GLU A 13 1.34 -7.66 -3.82
C GLU A 13 0.13 -6.75 -4.01
N LEU A 14 0.20 -5.55 -3.46
CA LEU A 14 -0.79 -4.50 -3.66
C LEU A 14 -0.07 -3.22 -4.07
N VAL A 15 -0.46 -2.68 -5.22
CA VAL A 15 0.04 -1.40 -5.71
C VAL A 15 -1.14 -0.47 -5.91
N LEU A 16 -1.20 0.60 -5.13
CA LEU A 16 -2.20 1.66 -5.29
C LEU A 16 -1.51 2.89 -5.87
N ARG A 17 -2.04 3.39 -6.99
CA ARG A 17 -1.55 4.59 -7.68
C ARG A 17 -2.68 5.60 -7.80
N ASP A 18 -2.37 6.88 -7.70
CA ASP A 18 -3.28 8.00 -7.98
C ASP A 18 -4.62 7.88 -7.24
N PHE A 19 -4.59 7.34 -6.02
CA PHE A 19 -5.79 7.10 -5.25
C PHE A 19 -6.02 8.25 -4.26
N SER A 20 -7.16 8.91 -4.37
CA SER A 20 -7.56 9.99 -3.49
C SER A 20 -8.51 9.45 -2.41
N ILE A 21 -7.94 8.91 -1.34
CA ILE A 21 -8.70 8.34 -0.23
C ILE A 21 -8.27 9.03 1.06
N GLU A 22 -9.23 9.61 1.77
CA GLU A 22 -8.99 10.25 3.07
C GLU A 22 -8.70 9.22 4.17
N GLU A 23 -9.45 8.11 4.14
CA GLU A 23 -9.36 7.06 5.13
C GLU A 23 -9.32 5.67 4.50
N TRP A 24 -8.31 4.89 4.91
CA TRP A 24 -8.22 3.47 4.60
C TRP A 24 -8.46 2.68 5.89
N ARG A 25 -9.50 1.86 5.89
CA ARG A 25 -9.84 0.93 6.97
C ARG A 25 -9.61 -0.49 6.51
N MET A 26 -9.10 -1.33 7.41
CA MET A 26 -9.02 -2.77 7.16
C MET A 26 -9.46 -3.53 8.38
N GLU A 27 -10.18 -4.61 8.14
CA GLU A 27 -10.48 -5.61 9.17
C GLU A 27 -9.29 -6.57 9.31
N GLY A 28 -9.16 -7.20 10.48
CA GLY A 28 -8.18 -8.26 10.70
C GLY A 28 -8.33 -9.35 9.65
N GLU A 29 -7.21 -9.92 9.20
CA GLU A 29 -7.19 -10.99 8.18
C GLU A 29 -7.74 -10.58 6.79
N ALA A 30 -7.82 -9.29 6.46
CA ALA A 30 -8.27 -8.88 5.13
C ALA A 30 -7.33 -9.35 4.00
N MET A 31 -6.01 -9.31 4.27
CA MET A 31 -4.94 -9.62 3.32
C MET A 31 -3.77 -10.34 4.01
N PRO A 32 -3.99 -11.56 4.56
CA PRO A 32 -3.04 -12.23 5.46
C PRO A 32 -1.71 -12.59 4.80
N ARG A 33 -1.68 -12.68 3.46
CA ARG A 33 -0.48 -13.04 2.69
C ARG A 33 0.22 -11.85 2.03
N LEU A 34 -0.25 -10.63 2.29
CA LEU A 34 0.33 -9.44 1.66
C LEU A 34 1.76 -9.26 2.13
N SER A 35 2.70 -9.34 1.19
CA SER A 35 4.12 -9.19 1.43
C SER A 35 4.66 -7.85 0.97
N ASN A 36 4.12 -7.29 -0.13
CA ASN A 36 4.62 -6.07 -0.73
C ASN A 36 3.46 -5.08 -0.93
N LEU A 37 3.57 -3.92 -0.29
CA LEU A 37 2.62 -2.82 -0.46
C LEU A 37 3.34 -1.59 -1.02
N ILE A 38 2.83 -1.07 -2.13
CA ILE A 38 3.34 0.16 -2.74
C ILE A 38 2.19 1.15 -2.91
N LEU A 39 2.36 2.33 -2.31
CA LEU A 39 1.43 3.45 -2.39
C LEU A 39 2.11 4.59 -3.14
N PHE A 40 1.62 4.91 -4.33
CA PHE A 40 2.05 6.07 -5.12
C PHE A 40 0.99 7.14 -5.07
N GLU A 41 1.41 8.38 -4.82
CA GLU A 41 0.57 9.58 -4.97
C GLU A 41 -0.79 9.40 -4.27
N SER A 42 -0.79 9.27 -2.93
CA SER A 42 -2.01 9.24 -2.13
C SER A 42 -2.44 10.66 -1.77
N TRP A 43 -3.39 11.26 -2.51
CA TRP A 43 -3.56 12.73 -2.50
C TRP A 43 -4.16 13.26 -1.19
N ASN A 44 -4.99 12.46 -0.51
CA ASN A 44 -5.73 12.89 0.67
C ASN A 44 -5.51 11.99 1.90
N MET A 45 -4.68 10.95 1.81
CA MET A 45 -4.55 9.96 2.88
C MET A 45 -3.64 10.51 3.98
N THR A 46 -4.20 10.80 5.14
CA THR A 46 -3.44 11.38 6.27
C THR A 46 -2.75 10.33 7.13
N LYS A 47 -3.23 9.08 7.11
CA LYS A 47 -2.75 7.98 7.94
C LYS A 47 -2.89 6.63 7.23
N LEU A 48 -1.95 5.72 7.48
CA LEU A 48 -2.09 4.31 7.11
C LEU A 48 -3.07 3.60 8.07
N PRO A 49 -3.81 2.56 7.63
CA PRO A 49 -4.63 1.77 8.53
C PRO A 49 -3.78 1.10 9.60
N GLU A 50 -4.24 1.08 10.85
CA GLU A 50 -3.52 0.44 11.96
C GLU A 50 -3.33 -1.06 11.75
N GLY A 51 -4.30 -1.72 11.08
CA GLY A 51 -4.22 -3.14 10.76
C GLY A 51 -3.07 -3.51 9.82
N LEU A 52 -2.44 -2.53 9.16
CA LEU A 52 -1.31 -2.75 8.26
C LEU A 52 -0.09 -3.23 9.04
N LEU A 53 0.08 -2.76 10.29
CA LEU A 53 1.10 -3.21 11.22
C LEU A 53 0.88 -4.65 11.72
N GLN A 54 -0.35 -5.16 11.58
CA GLN A 54 -0.75 -6.48 12.05
C GLN A 54 -0.66 -7.53 10.94
N LEU A 55 -0.27 -7.14 9.71
CA LEU A 55 -0.15 -8.06 8.59
C LEU A 55 1.03 -9.01 8.81
N PRO A 56 0.80 -10.33 8.96
CA PRO A 56 1.84 -11.26 9.40
C PRO A 56 2.92 -11.51 8.34
N CYS A 57 2.61 -11.21 7.07
CA CYS A 57 3.51 -11.48 5.94
C CYS A 57 4.12 -10.22 5.33
N LEU A 58 3.81 -9.02 5.83
CA LEU A 58 4.28 -7.79 5.21
C LEU A 58 5.79 -7.63 5.39
N LYS A 59 6.50 -7.58 4.27
CA LYS A 59 7.97 -7.44 4.21
C LYS A 59 8.39 -6.07 3.72
N GLU A 60 7.65 -5.53 2.75
CA GLU A 60 8.00 -4.29 2.07
C GLU A 60 6.82 -3.33 2.07
N LEU A 61 7.07 -2.11 2.52
CA LEU A 61 6.15 -0.98 2.44
C LEU A 61 6.86 0.21 1.79
N TYR A 62 6.36 0.60 0.62
CA TYR A 62 6.84 1.78 -0.10
C TYR A 62 5.73 2.82 -0.19
N VAL A 63 6.00 4.02 0.35
CA VAL A 63 5.09 5.16 0.25
C VAL A 63 5.79 6.28 -0.49
N VAL A 64 5.26 6.64 -1.66
CA VAL A 64 5.78 7.71 -2.51
C VAL A 64 4.79 8.88 -2.44
N ALA A 65 5.10 9.85 -1.57
CA ALA A 65 4.37 11.11 -1.49
C ALA A 65 4.82 12.07 -2.61
N LYS A 66 3.95 12.99 -3.03
CA LYS A 66 4.38 14.12 -3.86
C LYS A 66 5.28 15.06 -3.03
N SER A 67 6.58 14.84 -3.09
CA SER A 67 7.51 15.97 -3.06
C SER A 67 7.59 16.51 -4.49
N CYS A 68 7.36 17.81 -4.67
CA CYS A 68 7.58 18.47 -5.96
C CYS A 68 8.93 18.01 -6.54
N MET A 69 8.88 17.47 -7.76
CA MET A 69 10.03 17.01 -8.55
C MET A 69 10.81 15.79 -8.00
N MET A 70 10.53 14.59 -8.53
CA MET A 70 11.60 13.65 -8.87
C MET A 70 11.25 12.84 -10.12
N LYS A 71 11.85 13.23 -11.26
CA LYS A 71 11.78 12.54 -12.56
C LYS A 71 12.63 11.26 -12.63
N HIS A 72 13.14 10.73 -11.50
CA HIS A 72 14.23 9.75 -11.48
C HIS A 72 13.89 8.34 -10.98
N TRP A 73 12.64 8.04 -10.60
CA TRP A 73 12.31 6.67 -10.17
C TRP A 73 12.21 5.65 -11.33
N PHE A 74 12.04 6.10 -12.58
CA PHE A 74 11.98 5.19 -13.74
C PHE A 74 13.25 4.35 -13.94
N ILE A 75 14.38 4.73 -13.33
CA ILE A 75 15.67 4.04 -13.53
C ILE A 75 15.85 2.84 -12.58
N LEU A 76 15.24 2.85 -11.38
CA LEU A 76 15.54 1.83 -10.36
C LEU A 76 14.72 0.54 -10.47
N LYS A 77 13.66 0.49 -11.29
CA LYS A 77 12.82 -0.72 -11.43
C LYS A 77 13.19 -1.65 -12.59
N LEU A 78 14.20 -1.30 -13.39
CA LEU A 78 14.68 -2.13 -14.51
C LEU A 78 16.01 -2.84 -14.22
N ALA A 79 16.59 -2.67 -13.03
CA ALA A 79 17.93 -3.17 -12.70
C ALA A 79 17.98 -4.16 -11.53
N LEU A 80 16.84 -4.66 -11.05
CA LEU A 80 16.74 -5.74 -10.06
C LEU A 80 15.75 -6.81 -10.52
#